data_AF-A0A6G0ZPB0-F1
#
_entry.id   AF-A0A6G0ZPB0-F1
#
_cell.length_a   1.000
_cell.length_b   1.000
_cell.length_c   1.000
_cell.angle_alpha   90.00
_cell.angle_beta   90.00
_cell.angle_gamma   90.00
#
_symmetry.space_group_name_H-M   'P 1'
#
loop_
_entity.id
_entity.type
_entity.pdbx_description
1 polymer ?
#
loop_
_entity_poly.entity_id
_entity_poly.type
_entity_poly.pdbx_seq_one_letter_code
_entity_poly.pdbx_strand_id
1 'polypeptide(L)'
;MNMFSFTALTASPIMPGGTPAAKLKDQVPRIKVVTALYPFKAIEPGDLTLVKGCEYDVIDDSQDHWWKVRDEHGSIGYIPSNYVKEKEFLGLQKYEWYVGDMSRQRAESLLKQEDKEGCFVVRNSSTKGLYTLSLFTKVPHSHVKHYHIKQNSRGDFFLSEKHCCSTIPELINYHRHNSGGLASRLKASPCDRPVPATAGLSHDKWEIDPAELMLLEELGSGQFGVVRHGKWKGSIDTAVKMMKEGTMSEDDFIEEAKVMTKLQHQNLVQLYGVCSKHRPIYIVTEYMRHGSLLNYLRRHENSLGGNNGLLLDMCIQVCKGMAYLERHNYIHRDLAARNCLVGSENVVKVADFGLARYVLDDQYTSSGGTKFPIKWAPPEVLNYTRFSSKSDVWAYGVLMWEIFTCGKMPYGRLKNTEVVDRVQRGIILEKPKMCFKEVYEVMRKCWSHCPEDRPSFRLLKDQLAVTSQGLIAD
;
A
#
# COMPACT_ATOMS: atom_id res chain seq x y z
N MET A 1 -53.72 4.92 66.62
CA MET A 1 -52.49 5.67 66.26
C MET A 1 -52.76 6.33 64.91
N ASN A 2 -52.72 7.66 64.91
CA ASN A 2 -53.60 8.53 64.12
C ASN A 2 -53.14 8.80 62.68
N MET A 3 -54.17 8.95 61.83
CA MET A 3 -54.20 9.55 60.50
C MET A 3 -53.62 10.98 60.47
N PHE A 4 -52.97 11.34 59.36
CA PHE A 4 -52.89 12.72 58.83
C PHE A 4 -52.80 12.61 57.31
N SER A 5 -53.90 12.78 56.56
CA SER A 5 -54.59 14.02 56.16
C SER A 5 -53.85 14.84 55.12
N PHE A 6 -54.42 14.83 53.91
CA PHE A 6 -54.18 15.76 52.81
C PHE A 6 -54.57 17.20 53.20
N THR A 7 -53.80 18.18 52.70
CA THR A 7 -54.31 19.52 52.37
C THR A 7 -53.51 20.07 51.20
N ALA A 8 -54.21 20.41 50.13
CA ALA A 8 -53.70 21.12 48.97
C ALA A 8 -53.66 22.63 49.23
N LEU A 9 -52.62 23.32 48.74
CA LEU A 9 -52.63 24.76 48.54
C LEU A 9 -51.87 25.11 47.25
N THR A 10 -52.44 26.08 46.53
CA THR A 10 -52.26 26.43 45.12
C THR A 10 -51.06 27.33 44.84
N ALA A 11 -50.68 27.35 43.56
CA ALA A 11 -49.44 27.88 42.99
C ALA A 11 -49.30 29.42 42.91
N SER A 12 -48.05 29.87 42.75
CA SER A 12 -47.65 31.03 41.92
C SER A 12 -46.17 30.89 41.49
N PRO A 13 -45.76 31.41 40.30
CA PRO A 13 -44.62 30.89 39.55
C PRO A 13 -43.29 31.60 39.87
N ILE A 14 -42.21 30.81 39.92
CA ILE A 14 -40.83 31.26 40.15
C ILE A 14 -40.12 31.42 38.79
N MET A 15 -39.68 32.63 38.49
CA MET A 15 -38.78 32.96 37.37
C MET A 15 -37.34 32.49 37.69
N PRO A 16 -36.63 31.81 36.78
CA PRO A 16 -35.26 31.36 37.03
C PRO A 16 -34.24 32.50 36.87
N GLY A 17 -33.33 32.59 37.84
CA GLY A 17 -32.24 33.56 37.91
C GLY A 17 -31.21 33.41 36.79
N GLY A 18 -30.69 34.56 36.34
CA GLY A 18 -29.67 34.66 35.31
C GLY A 18 -28.32 34.08 35.74
N THR A 19 -27.76 33.25 34.87
CA THR A 19 -26.38 32.75 34.91
C THR A 19 -25.39 33.87 34.55
N PRO A 20 -24.21 33.96 35.21
CA PRO A 20 -23.17 34.89 34.80
C PRO A 20 -22.54 34.41 33.48
N ALA A 21 -22.45 35.31 32.50
CA ALA A 21 -21.82 35.06 31.21
C ALA A 21 -20.35 34.65 31.40
N ALA A 22 -20.03 33.39 31.07
CA ALA A 22 -18.67 32.95 30.89
C ALA A 22 -18.12 33.58 29.60
N LYS A 23 -17.11 34.45 29.74
CA LYS A 23 -16.33 34.98 28.64
C LYS A 23 -15.73 33.82 27.84
N LEU A 24 -16.24 33.59 26.62
CA LEU A 24 -15.57 32.81 25.59
C LEU A 24 -14.22 33.50 25.33
N LYS A 25 -13.12 32.82 25.69
CA LYS A 25 -11.79 33.18 25.20
C LYS A 25 -11.80 32.90 23.71
N ASP A 26 -11.65 33.95 22.89
CA ASP A 26 -11.26 33.84 21.49
C ASP A 26 -9.95 33.05 21.39
N GLN A 27 -10.07 31.74 21.18
CA GLN A 27 -8.97 30.96 20.61
C GLN A 27 -9.04 31.20 19.11
N VAL A 28 -8.11 32.01 18.60
CA VAL A 28 -7.89 32.12 17.15
C VAL A 28 -7.73 30.69 16.62
N PRO A 29 -8.56 30.23 15.68
CA PRO A 29 -8.44 28.88 15.15
C PRO A 29 -7.05 28.75 14.53
N ARG A 30 -6.26 27.83 15.07
CA ARG A 30 -4.91 27.57 14.60
C ARG A 30 -5.03 27.04 13.17
N ILE A 31 -4.67 27.87 12.19
CA ILE A 31 -4.70 27.48 10.78
C ILE A 31 -3.73 26.31 10.62
N LYS A 32 -4.25 25.17 10.16
CA LYS A 32 -3.45 23.98 9.88
C LYS A 32 -2.64 24.25 8.61
N VAL A 33 -1.31 24.19 8.73
CA VAL A 33 -0.38 24.43 7.62
C VAL A 33 0.27 23.11 7.21
N VAL A 34 0.26 22.84 5.90
CA VAL A 34 0.87 21.65 5.31
C VAL A 34 1.98 22.04 4.33
N THR A 35 2.99 21.18 4.18
CA THR A 35 4.07 21.35 3.20
C THR A 35 3.97 20.26 2.13
N ALA A 36 4.16 20.64 0.87
CA ALA A 36 4.17 19.72 -0.25
C ALA A 36 5.42 18.82 -0.26
N LEU A 37 5.22 17.50 -0.18
CA LEU A 37 6.28 16.50 -0.29
C LEU A 37 6.61 16.17 -1.75
N TYR A 38 5.61 16.30 -2.63
CA TYR A 38 5.72 16.01 -4.06
C TYR A 38 5.11 17.16 -4.88
N PRO A 39 5.60 17.40 -6.10
CA PRO A 39 4.95 18.33 -7.02
C PRO A 39 3.63 17.72 -7.53
N PHE A 40 2.61 18.55 -7.70
CA PHE A 40 1.35 18.17 -8.34
C PHE A 40 0.94 19.29 -9.28
N LYS A 41 0.67 18.96 -10.55
CA LYS A 41 0.16 19.92 -11.51
C LYS A 41 -1.36 19.89 -11.44
N ALA A 42 -2.01 21.03 -11.27
CA ALA A 42 -3.47 21.13 -11.34
C ALA A 42 -3.97 20.61 -12.70
N ILE A 43 -4.99 19.75 -12.69
CA ILE A 43 -5.48 19.08 -13.89
C ILE A 43 -6.85 19.58 -14.30
N GLU A 44 -7.72 19.83 -13.32
CA GLU A 44 -9.03 20.46 -13.48
C GLU A 44 -9.03 21.90 -12.93
N PRO A 45 -9.95 22.77 -13.36
CA PRO A 45 -10.03 24.16 -12.89
C PRO A 45 -10.19 24.32 -11.36
N GLY A 46 -10.70 23.29 -10.68
CA GLY A 46 -10.85 23.28 -9.22
C GLY A 46 -9.62 22.79 -8.45
N ASP A 47 -8.61 22.26 -9.14
CA ASP A 47 -7.38 21.77 -8.53
C ASP A 47 -6.38 22.91 -8.30
N LEU A 48 -5.51 22.76 -7.30
CA LEU A 48 -4.40 23.67 -7.05
C LEU A 48 -3.06 22.98 -7.33
N THR A 49 -2.12 23.70 -7.96
CA THR A 49 -0.78 23.16 -8.24
C THR A 49 0.06 23.17 -6.96
N LEU A 50 0.65 22.02 -6.63
CA LEU A 50 1.65 21.91 -5.57
C LEU A 50 3.06 22.08 -6.12
N VAL A 51 3.82 22.98 -5.51
CA VAL A 51 5.27 23.11 -5.69
C VAL A 51 5.95 22.45 -4.50
N LYS A 52 6.83 21.47 -4.77
CA LYS A 52 7.52 20.71 -3.73
C LYS A 52 8.25 21.65 -2.76
N GLY A 53 8.01 21.49 -1.47
CA GLY A 53 8.60 22.27 -0.39
C GLY A 53 7.82 23.54 -0.02
N CYS A 54 6.84 23.97 -0.82
CA CYS A 54 5.99 25.11 -0.49
C CYS A 54 4.93 24.75 0.56
N GLU A 55 4.44 25.77 1.26
CA GLU A 55 3.46 25.67 2.34
C GLU A 55 2.07 26.11 1.86
N TYR A 56 1.04 25.49 2.42
CA TYR A 56 -0.37 25.72 2.07
C TYR A 56 -1.23 25.71 3.33
N ASP A 57 -2.17 26.65 3.41
CA ASP A 57 -3.14 26.73 4.49
C ASP A 57 -4.31 25.79 4.20
N VAL A 58 -4.59 24.86 5.11
CA VAL A 58 -5.72 23.92 4.99
C VAL A 58 -7.02 24.65 5.30
N ILE A 59 -7.92 24.65 4.32
CA ILE A 59 -9.28 25.19 4.45
C ILE A 59 -10.25 24.08 4.85
N ASP A 60 -10.14 22.91 4.22
CA ASP A 60 -11.02 21.76 4.46
C ASP A 60 -10.26 20.45 4.24
N ASP A 61 -10.18 19.63 5.29
CA ASP A 61 -9.61 18.29 5.30
C ASP A 61 -10.62 17.21 5.69
N SER A 62 -11.93 17.50 5.56
CA SER A 62 -13.01 16.57 5.89
C SER A 62 -13.06 15.33 4.99
N GLN A 63 -12.48 15.42 3.80
CA GLN A 63 -12.37 14.30 2.86
C GLN A 63 -11.03 13.57 3.03
N ASP A 64 -11.03 12.26 2.86
CA ASP A 64 -9.85 11.43 3.09
C ASP A 64 -8.70 11.71 2.10
N HIS A 65 -9.03 11.94 0.82
CA HIS A 65 -8.03 11.92 -0.27
C HIS A 65 -7.75 13.27 -0.92
N TRP A 66 -8.67 14.22 -0.86
CA TRP A 66 -8.55 15.51 -1.52
C TRP A 66 -8.87 16.62 -0.52
N TRP A 67 -7.89 17.46 -0.23
CA TRP A 67 -8.04 18.56 0.71
C TRP A 67 -8.13 19.87 -0.03
N LYS A 68 -8.95 20.79 0.48
CA LYS A 68 -9.03 22.16 -0.03
C LYS A 68 -8.02 23.01 0.70
N VAL A 69 -7.15 23.68 -0.03
CA VAL A 69 -6.09 24.50 0.53
C VAL A 69 -6.00 25.87 -0.13
N ARG A 70 -5.25 26.77 0.49
CA ARG A 70 -4.88 28.09 -0.03
C ARG A 70 -3.36 28.20 -0.19
N ASP A 71 -2.89 28.75 -1.30
CA ASP A 71 -1.48 29.09 -1.49
C ASP A 71 -1.11 30.47 -0.90
N GLU A 72 0.17 30.83 -0.96
CA GLU A 72 0.70 32.12 -0.49
C GLU A 72 0.13 33.33 -1.25
N HIS A 73 -0.40 33.12 -2.46
CA HIS A 73 -1.00 34.16 -3.31
C HIS A 73 -2.52 34.32 -3.07
N GLY A 74 -3.11 33.50 -2.20
CA GLY A 74 -4.54 33.51 -1.91
C GLY A 74 -5.39 32.65 -2.85
N SER A 75 -4.78 31.92 -3.79
CA SER A 75 -5.47 30.99 -4.68
C SER A 75 -5.98 29.79 -3.88
N ILE A 76 -7.20 29.32 -4.18
CA ILE A 76 -7.85 28.22 -3.48
C ILE A 76 -8.14 27.09 -4.47
N GLY A 77 -7.85 25.86 -4.08
CA GLY A 77 -8.22 24.67 -4.86
C GLY A 77 -7.96 23.37 -4.10
N TYR A 78 -8.27 22.25 -4.75
CA TYR A 78 -8.08 20.91 -4.20
C TYR A 78 -6.68 20.36 -4.51
N ILE A 79 -6.15 19.62 -3.54
CA ILE A 79 -4.86 18.93 -3.65
C ILE A 79 -4.99 17.49 -3.14
N PRO A 80 -4.14 16.55 -3.61
CA PRO A 80 -4.09 15.21 -3.03
C PRO A 80 -3.54 15.25 -1.60
N SER A 81 -4.27 14.69 -0.64
CA SER A 81 -3.87 14.69 0.78
C SER A 81 -2.57 13.91 1.01
N ASN A 82 -2.32 12.86 0.22
CA ASN A 82 -1.09 12.06 0.28
C ASN A 82 0.15 12.77 -0.28
N TYR A 83 -0.01 13.96 -0.88
CA TYR A 83 1.10 14.75 -1.42
C TYR A 83 1.66 15.75 -0.42
N VAL A 84 0.96 15.96 0.69
CA VAL A 84 1.31 16.95 1.70
C VAL A 84 1.46 16.30 3.06
N LYS A 85 2.14 17.02 3.95
CA LYS A 85 2.24 16.63 5.35
C LYS A 85 2.20 17.89 6.18
N GLU A 86 1.49 17.83 7.30
CA GLU A 86 1.46 18.92 8.28
C GLU A 86 2.88 19.33 8.67
N LYS A 87 3.13 20.65 8.66
CA LYS A 87 4.45 21.25 8.85
C LYS A 87 5.12 20.78 10.14
N GLU A 88 4.34 20.63 11.21
CA GLU A 88 4.80 20.16 12.53
C GLU A 88 5.26 18.70 12.51
N PHE A 89 4.75 17.90 11.57
CA PHE A 89 5.00 16.46 11.44
C PHE A 89 5.87 16.11 10.23
N LEU A 90 6.49 17.09 9.58
CA LEU A 90 7.33 16.89 8.40
C LEU A 90 8.54 16.01 8.71
N GLY A 91 9.18 16.25 9.86
CA GLY A 91 10.32 15.47 10.34
C GLY A 91 11.39 15.25 9.26
N LEU A 92 11.72 13.97 9.02
CA LEU A 92 12.67 13.58 7.98
C LEU A 92 12.08 13.51 6.57
N GLN A 93 10.75 13.53 6.41
CA GLN A 93 10.08 13.36 5.11
C GLN A 93 10.41 14.47 4.11
N LYS A 94 10.84 15.65 4.60
CA LYS A 94 11.29 16.75 3.75
C LYS A 94 12.60 16.48 3.02
N TYR A 95 13.38 15.50 3.47
CA TYR A 95 14.69 15.21 2.91
C TYR A 95 14.62 14.09 1.88
N GLU A 96 15.18 14.33 0.70
CA GLU A 96 15.14 13.36 -0.42
C GLU A 96 15.90 12.06 -0.13
N TRP A 97 16.86 12.07 0.78
CA TRP A 97 17.58 10.88 1.20
C TRP A 97 16.77 10.00 2.17
N TYR A 98 15.65 10.49 2.71
CA TYR A 98 14.78 9.71 3.58
C TYR A 98 13.75 8.91 2.77
N VAL A 99 13.67 7.61 3.03
CA VAL A 99 12.83 6.65 2.27
C VAL A 99 11.78 5.97 3.14
N GLY A 100 11.58 6.41 4.38
CA GLY A 100 10.54 5.89 5.28
C GLY A 100 10.66 4.38 5.53
N ASP A 101 9.56 3.65 5.37
CA ASP A 101 9.44 2.21 5.67
C ASP A 101 10.01 1.28 4.58
N MET A 102 10.95 1.76 3.77
CA MET A 102 11.68 0.92 2.82
C MET A 102 12.44 -0.17 3.59
N SER A 103 12.31 -1.42 3.16
CA SER A 103 13.04 -2.53 3.78
C SER A 103 14.53 -2.50 3.47
N ARG A 104 15.30 -3.26 4.25
CA ARG A 104 16.74 -3.47 4.01
C ARG A 104 16.99 -3.93 2.58
N GLN A 105 16.23 -4.92 2.12
CA GLN A 105 16.43 -5.57 0.82
C GLN A 105 16.05 -4.66 -0.35
N ARG A 106 14.98 -3.85 -0.20
CA ARG A 106 14.64 -2.82 -1.21
C ARG A 106 15.69 -1.73 -1.28
N ALA A 107 16.19 -1.25 -0.13
CA ALA A 107 17.28 -0.28 -0.09
C ALA A 107 18.55 -0.82 -0.74
N GLU A 108 18.89 -2.10 -0.51
CA GLU A 108 20.01 -2.75 -1.18
C GLU A 108 19.84 -2.83 -2.70
N SER A 109 18.64 -3.23 -3.17
CA SER A 109 18.35 -3.30 -4.61
C SER A 109 18.44 -1.93 -5.28
N LEU A 110 17.84 -0.91 -4.66
CA LEU A 110 17.85 0.48 -5.15
C LEU A 110 19.28 1.01 -5.26
N LEU A 111 20.06 0.89 -4.18
CA LEU A 111 21.42 1.40 -4.13
C LEU A 111 22.38 0.66 -5.07
N LYS A 112 22.19 -0.66 -5.26
CA LYS A 112 22.97 -1.44 -6.24
C LYS A 112 22.60 -1.07 -7.67
N GLN A 113 21.32 -0.77 -7.95
CA GLN A 113 20.88 -0.31 -9.27
C GLN A 113 21.45 1.07 -9.62
N GLU A 114 21.57 1.98 -8.65
CA GLU A 114 22.22 3.27 -8.85
C GLU A 114 23.72 3.15 -9.14
N ASP A 115 24.40 2.13 -8.58
CA ASP A 115 25.83 1.82 -8.75
C ASP A 115 26.80 3.03 -8.60
N LYS A 116 26.48 3.93 -7.66
CA LYS A 116 27.26 5.16 -7.40
C LYS A 116 27.92 5.10 -6.02
N GLU A 117 29.26 5.18 -5.99
CA GLU A 117 30.04 5.21 -4.75
C GLU A 117 29.55 6.30 -3.80
N GLY A 118 29.23 5.95 -2.55
CA GLY A 118 28.73 6.90 -1.57
C GLY A 118 27.26 7.27 -1.74
N CYS A 119 26.52 6.56 -2.61
CA CYS A 119 25.07 6.69 -2.71
C CYS A 119 24.41 6.12 -1.45
N PHE A 120 23.44 6.83 -0.89
CA PHE A 120 22.85 6.47 0.40
C PHE A 120 21.37 6.80 0.51
N VAL A 121 20.71 6.11 1.45
CA VAL A 121 19.35 6.43 1.92
C VAL A 121 19.27 6.24 3.43
N VAL A 122 18.38 6.98 4.09
CA VAL A 122 17.99 6.76 5.49
C VAL A 122 16.57 6.22 5.52
N ARG A 123 16.38 5.11 6.22
CA ARG A 123 15.10 4.42 6.34
C ARG A 123 14.75 4.22 7.81
N ASN A 124 13.48 3.98 8.08
CA ASN A 124 13.05 3.43 9.35
C ASN A 124 13.75 2.08 9.57
N SER A 125 14.26 1.88 10.77
CA SER A 125 14.83 0.59 11.14
C SER A 125 13.72 -0.42 11.36
N SER A 126 14.04 -1.71 11.23
CA SER A 126 13.11 -2.77 11.60
C SER A 126 12.74 -2.69 13.08
N THR A 127 13.64 -2.16 13.92
CA THR A 127 13.36 -1.80 15.31
C THR A 127 12.60 -0.48 15.37
N LYS A 128 11.38 -0.52 15.94
CA LYS A 128 10.49 0.63 16.03
C LYS A 128 11.17 1.82 16.72
N GLY A 129 11.08 2.99 16.10
CA GLY A 129 11.62 4.26 16.62
C GLY A 129 13.10 4.49 16.31
N LEU A 130 13.79 3.55 15.68
CA LEU A 130 15.19 3.72 15.25
C LEU A 130 15.28 3.95 13.75
N TYR A 131 16.43 4.47 13.30
CA TYR A 131 16.73 4.72 11.89
C TYR A 131 17.97 3.95 11.45
N THR A 132 18.05 3.67 10.16
CA THR A 132 19.21 3.00 9.55
C THR A 132 19.66 3.76 8.30
N LEU A 133 20.94 4.10 8.27
CA LEU A 133 21.63 4.61 7.08
C LEU A 133 22.11 3.42 6.24
N SER A 134 21.62 3.32 5.00
CA SER A 134 22.09 2.33 4.02
C SER A 134 23.00 3.05 3.02
N LEU A 135 24.23 2.57 2.85
CA LEU A 135 25.30 3.22 2.09
C LEU A 135 25.93 2.24 1.09
N PHE A 136 25.96 2.60 -0.18
CA PHE A 136 26.64 1.85 -1.21
C PHE A 136 28.14 2.17 -1.27
N THR A 137 28.95 1.13 -1.38
CA THR A 137 30.40 1.25 -1.60
C THR A 137 30.91 0.18 -2.56
N LYS A 138 31.86 0.55 -3.40
CA LYS A 138 32.58 -0.32 -4.34
C LYS A 138 33.85 -0.94 -3.73
N VAL A 139 34.24 -0.54 -2.51
CA VAL A 139 35.50 -0.94 -1.88
C VAL A 139 35.26 -1.79 -0.62
N PRO A 140 35.92 -2.96 -0.46
CA PRO A 140 36.83 -3.63 -1.42
C PRO A 140 36.10 -4.27 -2.62
N HIS A 141 34.79 -4.47 -2.51
CA HIS A 141 33.90 -4.96 -3.57
C HIS A 141 32.54 -4.27 -3.45
N SER A 142 31.75 -4.29 -4.53
CA SER A 142 30.42 -3.65 -4.55
C SER A 142 29.46 -4.28 -3.55
N HIS A 143 29.06 -3.51 -2.53
CA HIS A 143 28.07 -3.91 -1.54
C HIS A 143 27.41 -2.70 -0.88
N VAL A 144 26.34 -2.96 -0.13
CA VAL A 144 25.63 -1.95 0.66
C VAL A 144 25.88 -2.23 2.14
N LYS A 145 26.39 -1.24 2.86
CA LYS A 145 26.55 -1.28 4.32
C LYS A 145 25.38 -0.60 5.00
N HIS A 146 24.97 -1.15 6.14
CA HIS A 146 23.87 -0.63 6.95
C HIS A 146 24.41 -0.20 8.31
N TYR A 147 24.10 1.02 8.71
CA TYR A 147 24.52 1.59 9.98
C TYR A 147 23.29 2.03 10.77
N HIS A 148 23.15 1.52 11.99
CA HIS A 148 22.11 1.99 12.90
C HIS A 148 22.45 3.39 13.39
N ILE A 149 21.52 4.33 13.19
CA ILE A 149 21.62 5.65 13.78
C ILE A 149 21.15 5.50 15.22
N LYS A 150 22.10 5.54 16.15
CA LYS A 150 21.87 5.38 17.58
C LYS A 150 21.61 6.74 18.21
N GLN A 151 21.01 6.72 19.40
CA GLN A 151 20.78 7.90 20.22
C GLN A 151 21.46 7.70 21.57
N ASN A 152 22.21 8.71 22.03
CA ASN A 152 22.87 8.66 23.34
C ASN A 152 21.89 9.10 24.46
N SER A 153 22.35 9.07 25.71
CA SER A 153 21.54 9.47 26.88
C SER A 153 21.14 10.94 26.89
N ARG A 154 21.85 11.80 26.14
CA ARG A 154 21.53 13.23 25.96
C ARG A 154 20.53 13.48 24.83
N GLY A 155 20.17 12.45 24.08
CA GLY A 155 19.28 12.56 22.93
C GLY A 155 19.98 12.85 21.60
N ASP A 156 21.32 12.91 21.56
CA ASP A 156 22.06 13.16 20.32
C ASP A 156 22.12 11.90 19.46
N PHE A 157 22.06 12.08 18.14
CA PHE A 157 22.17 11.03 17.15
C PHE A 157 23.62 10.80 16.72
N PHE A 158 24.01 9.54 16.53
CA PHE A 158 25.35 9.18 16.08
C PHE A 158 25.38 7.86 15.29
N LEU A 159 26.37 7.75 14.41
CA LEU A 159 26.74 6.50 13.71
C LEU A 159 28.01 5.87 14.32
N SER A 160 28.83 6.71 14.98
CA SER A 160 30.03 6.38 15.73
C SER A 160 30.09 7.32 16.94
N GLU A 161 30.39 6.83 18.13
CA GLU A 161 30.38 7.64 19.37
C GLU A 161 31.34 8.84 19.31
N LYS A 162 32.29 8.83 18.37
CA LYS A 162 33.22 9.94 18.12
C LYS A 162 32.53 11.21 17.61
N HIS A 163 31.33 11.12 17.03
CA HIS A 163 30.61 12.27 16.51
C HIS A 163 29.12 12.16 16.76
N CYS A 164 28.62 13.02 17.67
CA CYS A 164 27.21 13.12 18.02
C CYS A 164 26.65 14.43 17.47
N CYS A 165 25.43 14.40 16.94
CA CYS A 165 24.71 15.57 16.43
C CYS A 165 23.33 15.66 17.06
N SER A 166 22.80 16.88 17.21
CA SER A 166 21.50 17.09 17.83
C SER A 166 20.35 16.55 16.96
N THR A 167 20.55 16.52 15.64
CA THR A 167 19.55 16.03 14.69
C THR A 167 20.16 15.10 13.62
N ILE A 168 19.34 14.20 13.07
CA ILE A 168 19.75 13.31 11.97
C ILE A 168 20.20 14.11 10.73
N PRO A 169 19.55 15.21 10.32
CA PRO A 169 20.03 16.02 9.20
C PRO A 169 21.43 16.61 9.41
N GLU A 170 21.77 17.05 10.62
CA GLU A 170 23.13 17.49 10.97
C GLU A 170 24.13 16.34 10.85
N LEU A 171 23.78 15.16 11.36
CA LEU A 171 24.59 13.95 11.24
C LEU A 171 24.86 13.58 9.77
N ILE A 172 23.83 13.64 8.93
CA ILE A 172 23.98 13.40 7.48
C ILE A 172 24.85 14.48 6.85
N ASN A 173 24.68 15.75 7.21
CA ASN A 173 25.51 16.85 6.69
C ASN A 173 26.99 16.68 7.08
N TYR A 174 27.28 16.26 8.31
CA TYR A 174 28.64 15.94 8.73
C TYR A 174 29.24 14.83 7.86
N HIS A 175 28.50 13.73 7.68
CA HIS A 175 28.99 12.57 6.93
C HIS A 175 29.04 12.76 5.40
N ARG A 176 28.43 13.84 4.88
CA ARG A 176 28.65 14.31 3.51
C ARG A 176 30.07 14.85 3.31
N HIS A 177 30.61 15.53 4.32
CA HIS A 177 31.93 16.15 4.25
C HIS A 177 33.04 15.23 4.76
N ASN A 178 32.73 14.38 5.75
CA ASN A 178 33.68 13.52 6.45
C ASN A 178 33.21 12.07 6.44
N SER A 179 34.09 11.09 6.15
CA SER A 179 33.65 9.69 6.25
C SER A 179 33.36 9.32 7.70
N GLY A 180 34.13 9.84 8.66
CA GLY A 180 33.82 9.69 10.10
C GLY A 180 33.73 8.24 10.57
N GLY A 181 34.44 7.31 9.92
CA GLY A 181 34.38 5.87 10.18
C GLY A 181 33.39 5.08 9.30
N LEU A 182 32.61 5.76 8.45
CA LEU A 182 31.84 5.10 7.39
C LEU A 182 32.77 4.59 6.29
N ALA A 183 32.33 3.56 5.57
CA ALA A 183 33.07 3.01 4.43
C ALA A 183 33.31 4.01 3.29
N SER A 184 32.46 5.04 3.18
CA SER A 184 32.61 6.13 2.22
C SER A 184 31.93 7.38 2.74
N ARG A 185 32.27 8.54 2.18
CA ARG A 185 31.50 9.78 2.40
C ARG A 185 30.13 9.65 1.75
N LEU A 186 29.13 10.32 2.33
CA LEU A 186 27.80 10.42 1.75
C LEU A 186 27.86 11.40 0.57
N LYS A 187 27.65 10.91 -0.65
CA LYS A 187 27.80 11.76 -1.86
C LYS A 187 26.47 12.16 -2.44
N ALA A 188 25.56 11.20 -2.62
CA ALA A 188 24.29 11.42 -3.30
C ALA A 188 23.19 10.51 -2.73
N SER A 189 21.93 10.87 -2.96
CA SER A 189 20.80 9.97 -2.83
C SER A 189 20.27 9.61 -4.23
N PRO A 190 19.53 8.50 -4.38
CA PRO A 190 18.84 8.20 -5.63
C PRO A 190 17.92 9.36 -6.05
N CYS A 191 18.05 9.80 -7.30
CA CYS A 191 17.20 10.85 -7.90
C CYS A 191 15.98 10.20 -8.60
N ASP A 192 14.96 11.01 -8.93
CA ASP A 192 13.80 10.59 -9.74
C ASP A 192 12.99 9.39 -9.19
N ARG A 193 12.75 9.41 -7.87
CA ARG A 193 11.83 8.46 -7.25
C ARG A 193 10.39 8.72 -7.71
N PRO A 194 9.61 7.68 -8.01
CA PRO A 194 8.23 7.85 -8.47
C PRO A 194 7.38 8.50 -7.39
N VAL A 195 6.51 9.42 -7.84
CA VAL A 195 5.49 10.03 -6.98
C VAL A 195 4.38 9.01 -6.66
N PRO A 196 3.79 9.06 -5.46
CA PRO A 196 2.72 8.15 -5.10
C PRO A 196 1.46 8.42 -5.96
N ALA A 197 0.69 7.38 -6.28
CA ALA A 197 -0.58 7.56 -6.99
C ALA A 197 -1.62 8.30 -6.12
N THR A 198 -2.44 9.15 -6.74
CA THR A 198 -3.55 9.87 -6.12
C THR A 198 -4.83 9.04 -6.16
N ALA A 199 -5.73 9.18 -5.18
CA ALA A 199 -7.03 8.51 -5.23
C ALA A 199 -7.93 9.22 -6.26
N GLY A 200 -8.05 8.66 -7.46
CA GLY A 200 -8.60 9.35 -8.61
C GLY A 200 -7.64 10.38 -9.23
N LEU A 201 -8.03 10.95 -10.36
CA LEU A 201 -7.21 11.92 -11.11
C LEU A 201 -7.49 13.38 -10.74
N SER A 202 -8.65 13.66 -10.15
CA SER A 202 -9.05 14.96 -9.60
C SER A 202 -10.15 14.73 -8.56
N HIS A 203 -10.45 15.76 -7.76
CA HIS A 203 -11.54 15.74 -6.78
C HIS A 203 -12.87 15.35 -7.46
N ASP A 204 -13.54 14.33 -6.93
CA ASP A 204 -14.80 13.75 -7.42
C ASP A 204 -14.85 13.30 -8.90
N LYS A 205 -13.70 13.21 -9.60
CA LYS A 205 -13.62 12.74 -11.00
C LYS A 205 -13.30 11.24 -11.07
N TRP A 206 -14.36 10.42 -11.12
CA TRP A 206 -14.26 8.96 -11.30
C TRP A 206 -14.62 8.49 -12.73
N GLU A 207 -15.46 9.24 -13.45
CA GLU A 207 -15.79 8.99 -14.85
C GLU A 207 -14.80 9.73 -15.75
N ILE A 208 -14.12 8.99 -16.62
CA ILE A 208 -13.08 9.50 -17.52
C ILE A 208 -13.64 9.56 -18.93
N ASP A 209 -13.45 10.70 -19.61
CA ASP A 209 -13.80 10.81 -21.03
C ASP A 209 -12.77 10.00 -21.86
N PRO A 210 -13.20 9.03 -22.68
CA PRO A 210 -12.31 8.30 -23.57
C PRO A 210 -11.43 9.19 -24.47
N ALA A 211 -11.89 10.39 -24.82
CA ALA A 211 -11.11 11.35 -25.62
C ALA A 211 -9.88 11.89 -24.87
N GLU A 212 -9.88 11.84 -23.54
CA GLU A 212 -8.72 12.20 -22.70
C GLU A 212 -7.68 11.06 -22.64
N LEU A 213 -8.00 9.85 -23.13
CA LEU A 213 -7.14 8.67 -23.07
C LEU A 213 -6.50 8.37 -24.43
N MET A 214 -5.17 8.40 -24.46
CA MET A 214 -4.39 7.86 -25.57
C MET A 214 -4.01 6.41 -25.27
N LEU A 215 -4.57 5.45 -26.03
CA LEU A 215 -4.20 4.04 -25.92
C LEU A 215 -2.92 3.74 -26.72
N LEU A 216 -1.94 3.14 -26.06
CA LEU A 216 -0.64 2.76 -26.60
C LEU A 216 -0.56 1.23 -26.81
N GLU A 217 0.57 0.61 -26.51
CA GLU A 217 0.84 -0.81 -26.70
C GLU A 217 -0.05 -1.73 -25.83
N GLU A 218 -0.31 -2.94 -26.32
CA GLU A 218 -0.93 -3.98 -25.51
C GLU A 218 0.05 -4.52 -24.47
N LEU A 219 -0.37 -4.55 -23.20
CA LEU A 219 0.38 -5.11 -22.08
C LEU A 219 0.03 -6.58 -21.83
N GLY A 220 -1.18 -6.98 -22.18
CA GLY A 220 -1.63 -8.37 -22.14
C GLY A 220 -3.12 -8.50 -22.38
N SER A 221 -3.57 -9.75 -22.55
CA SER A 221 -4.96 -10.09 -22.77
C SER A 221 -5.36 -11.29 -21.92
N GLY A 222 -6.63 -11.31 -21.49
CA GLY A 222 -7.14 -12.32 -20.58
C GLY A 222 -8.63 -12.57 -20.74
N GLN A 223 -9.20 -13.29 -19.76
CA GLN A 223 -10.61 -13.66 -19.76
C GLN A 223 -11.53 -12.43 -19.81
N PHE A 224 -11.20 -11.40 -19.04
CA PHE A 224 -12.04 -10.21 -18.86
C PHE A 224 -11.85 -9.14 -19.95
N GLY A 225 -10.78 -9.24 -20.75
CA GLY A 225 -10.46 -8.18 -21.69
C GLY A 225 -8.99 -8.07 -22.06
N VAL A 226 -8.68 -6.97 -22.75
CA VAL A 226 -7.32 -6.58 -23.15
C VAL A 226 -6.87 -5.43 -22.25
N VAL A 227 -5.63 -5.48 -21.79
CA VAL A 227 -4.98 -4.41 -21.03
C VAL A 227 -3.98 -3.73 -21.93
N ARG A 228 -4.09 -2.41 -22.05
CA ARG A 228 -3.15 -1.58 -22.82
C ARG A 228 -2.48 -0.56 -21.92
N HIS A 229 -1.27 -0.19 -22.26
CA HIS A 229 -0.65 1.01 -21.75
C HIS A 229 -1.41 2.22 -22.32
N GLY A 230 -1.60 3.27 -21.54
CA GLY A 230 -2.24 4.48 -22.02
C GLY A 230 -1.70 5.72 -21.33
N LYS A 231 -1.96 6.87 -21.93
CA LYS A 231 -1.68 8.18 -21.33
C LYS A 231 -2.95 8.97 -21.19
N TRP A 232 -3.27 9.38 -19.96
CA TRP A 232 -4.36 10.30 -19.71
C TRP A 232 -3.86 11.75 -19.79
N LYS A 233 -4.60 12.60 -20.54
CA LYS A 233 -4.23 13.99 -20.87
C LYS A 233 -2.77 14.12 -21.34
N GLY A 234 -2.29 13.11 -22.09
CA GLY A 234 -0.95 13.05 -22.69
C GLY A 234 0.25 12.96 -21.72
N SER A 235 0.04 12.96 -20.40
CA SER A 235 1.12 13.10 -19.42
C SER A 235 1.15 12.04 -18.33
N ILE A 236 0.00 11.53 -17.90
CA ILE A 236 -0.08 10.54 -16.81
C ILE A 236 -0.14 9.14 -17.41
N ASP A 237 0.89 8.32 -17.14
CA ASP A 237 0.91 6.92 -17.56
C ASP A 237 -0.15 6.10 -16.78
N THR A 238 -0.91 5.30 -17.52
CA THR A 238 -2.05 4.53 -17.04
C THR A 238 -2.06 3.13 -17.64
N ALA A 239 -2.64 2.17 -16.95
CA ALA A 239 -3.05 0.90 -17.52
C ALA A 239 -4.55 0.91 -17.76
N VAL A 240 -4.97 0.71 -19.01
CA VAL A 240 -6.36 0.75 -19.45
C VAL A 240 -6.81 -0.67 -19.78
N LYS A 241 -7.71 -1.21 -18.97
CA LYS A 241 -8.32 -2.53 -19.19
C LYS A 241 -9.66 -2.35 -19.90
N MET A 242 -9.72 -2.86 -21.12
CA MET A 242 -10.90 -2.84 -21.98
C MET A 242 -11.74 -4.08 -21.71
N MET A 243 -12.93 -3.88 -21.13
CA MET A 243 -13.81 -4.98 -20.72
C MET A 243 -14.56 -5.57 -21.91
N LYS A 244 -14.65 -6.91 -21.98
CA LYS A 244 -15.52 -7.59 -22.96
C LYS A 244 -16.99 -7.41 -22.60
N GLU A 245 -17.84 -7.30 -23.62
CA GLU A 245 -19.30 -7.26 -23.43
C GLU A 245 -19.82 -8.53 -22.75
N GLY A 246 -20.87 -8.37 -21.93
CA GLY A 246 -21.52 -9.49 -21.22
C GLY A 246 -20.74 -10.07 -20.04
N THR A 247 -19.66 -9.42 -19.58
CA THR A 247 -18.86 -9.93 -18.45
C THR A 247 -19.48 -9.65 -17.07
N MET A 248 -20.20 -8.54 -16.90
CA MET A 248 -20.85 -8.13 -15.64
C MET A 248 -22.07 -7.23 -15.89
N SER A 249 -22.96 -7.14 -14.88
CA SER A 249 -24.01 -6.13 -14.76
C SER A 249 -23.38 -4.73 -14.71
N GLU A 250 -23.84 -3.80 -15.56
CA GLU A 250 -23.23 -2.48 -15.74
C GLU A 250 -23.45 -1.57 -14.51
N ASP A 251 -24.67 -1.54 -13.99
CA ASP A 251 -25.04 -0.68 -12.86
C ASP A 251 -24.29 -1.08 -11.58
N ASP A 252 -24.22 -2.38 -11.29
CA ASP A 252 -23.46 -2.89 -10.15
C ASP A 252 -21.97 -2.58 -10.27
N PHE A 253 -21.43 -2.67 -11.49
CA PHE A 253 -20.04 -2.38 -11.77
C PHE A 253 -19.69 -0.90 -11.56
N ILE A 254 -20.57 0.01 -12.00
CA ILE A 254 -20.35 1.46 -11.85
C ILE A 254 -20.38 1.87 -10.37
N GLU A 255 -21.37 1.40 -9.60
CA GLU A 255 -21.45 1.70 -8.17
C GLU A 255 -20.26 1.11 -7.40
N GLU A 256 -19.84 -0.11 -7.73
CA GLU A 256 -18.65 -0.71 -7.15
C GLU A 256 -17.38 0.09 -7.50
N ALA A 257 -17.22 0.48 -8.78
CA ALA A 257 -16.09 1.29 -9.23
C ALA A 257 -15.96 2.63 -8.47
N LYS A 258 -17.07 3.31 -8.17
CA LYS A 258 -17.08 4.56 -7.39
C LYS A 258 -16.57 4.40 -5.96
N VAL A 259 -16.86 3.27 -5.32
CA VAL A 259 -16.34 2.98 -3.97
C VAL A 259 -14.88 2.58 -4.06
N MET A 260 -14.54 1.80 -5.08
CA MET A 260 -13.21 1.28 -5.32
C MET A 260 -12.16 2.36 -5.64
N THR A 261 -12.53 3.46 -6.30
CA THR A 261 -11.60 4.60 -6.55
C THR A 261 -11.12 5.24 -5.25
N LYS A 262 -11.90 5.12 -4.16
CA LYS A 262 -11.55 5.61 -2.82
C LYS A 262 -10.64 4.65 -2.05
N LEU A 263 -10.41 3.42 -2.52
CA LEU A 263 -9.45 2.53 -1.88
C LEU A 263 -8.03 2.95 -2.24
N GLN A 264 -7.34 3.62 -1.30
CA GLN A 264 -5.97 4.10 -1.48
C GLN A 264 -5.02 3.44 -0.49
N HIS A 265 -4.07 2.66 -1.00
CA HIS A 265 -3.02 2.06 -0.19
C HIS A 265 -1.75 1.82 -1.01
N GLN A 266 -0.57 1.99 -0.40
CA GLN A 266 0.72 1.87 -1.09
C GLN A 266 0.98 0.51 -1.76
N ASN A 267 0.26 -0.54 -1.34
CA ASN A 267 0.36 -1.91 -1.87
C ASN A 267 -0.93 -2.37 -2.57
N LEU A 268 -1.80 -1.44 -2.98
CA LEU A 268 -2.93 -1.68 -3.87
C LEU A 268 -2.74 -0.85 -5.13
N VAL A 269 -3.03 -1.43 -6.30
CA VAL A 269 -3.00 -0.70 -7.56
C VAL A 269 -4.14 0.31 -7.55
N GLN A 270 -3.79 1.58 -7.68
CA GLN A 270 -4.76 2.66 -7.65
C GLN A 270 -5.68 2.61 -8.86
N LEU A 271 -7.00 2.52 -8.59
CA LEU A 271 -8.04 2.76 -9.58
C LEU A 271 -8.22 4.27 -9.71
N TYR A 272 -7.96 4.80 -10.91
CA TYR A 272 -8.15 6.22 -11.20
C TYR A 272 -9.59 6.53 -11.58
N GLY A 273 -10.23 5.63 -12.31
CA GLY A 273 -11.60 5.82 -12.76
C GLY A 273 -12.01 4.80 -13.81
N VAL A 274 -13.18 5.03 -14.40
CA VAL A 274 -13.75 4.20 -15.46
C VAL A 274 -14.25 5.06 -16.62
N CYS A 275 -14.30 4.47 -17.82
CA CYS A 275 -15.09 4.99 -18.92
C CYS A 275 -16.30 4.07 -19.08
N SER A 276 -17.47 4.52 -18.63
CA SER A 276 -18.69 3.71 -18.57
C SER A 276 -19.79 4.21 -19.52
N LYS A 277 -19.75 5.48 -19.91
CA LYS A 277 -20.76 6.09 -20.81
C LYS A 277 -20.90 5.43 -22.18
N HIS A 278 -19.83 4.85 -22.71
CA HIS A 278 -19.80 4.22 -24.04
C HIS A 278 -19.08 2.88 -24.01
N ARG A 279 -19.51 1.94 -24.87
CA ARG A 279 -18.86 0.65 -25.04
C ARG A 279 -17.61 0.78 -25.94
N PRO A 280 -16.55 -0.01 -25.67
CA PRO A 280 -16.39 -0.92 -24.52
C PRO A 280 -16.07 -0.15 -23.22
N ILE A 281 -16.45 -0.72 -22.07
CA ILE A 281 -16.13 -0.12 -20.76
C ILE A 281 -14.63 -0.20 -20.50
N TYR A 282 -14.02 0.89 -20.02
CA TYR A 282 -12.62 0.94 -19.63
C TYR A 282 -12.45 1.08 -18.13
N ILE A 283 -11.49 0.35 -17.57
CA ILE A 283 -10.97 0.53 -16.22
C ILE A 283 -9.59 1.16 -16.33
N VAL A 284 -9.41 2.33 -15.73
CA VAL A 284 -8.15 3.08 -15.79
C VAL A 284 -7.46 3.01 -14.44
N THR A 285 -6.25 2.48 -14.43
CA THR A 285 -5.44 2.26 -13.21
C THR A 285 -4.05 2.85 -13.37
N GLU A 286 -3.30 2.95 -12.26
CA GLU A 286 -1.88 3.29 -12.34
C GLU A 286 -1.10 2.27 -13.18
N TYR A 287 -0.14 2.76 -13.98
CA TYR A 287 0.73 1.91 -14.77
C TYR A 287 1.87 1.31 -13.94
N MET A 288 2.00 -0.01 -13.95
CA MET A 288 3.04 -0.75 -13.22
C MET A 288 4.09 -1.29 -14.19
N ARG A 289 5.21 -0.55 -14.32
CA ARG A 289 6.23 -0.73 -15.37
C ARG A 289 6.84 -2.12 -15.52
N HIS A 290 6.83 -2.96 -14.48
CA HIS A 290 7.40 -4.30 -14.55
C HIS A 290 6.34 -5.40 -14.77
N GLY A 291 5.07 -5.03 -14.91
CA GLY A 291 3.97 -5.94 -15.18
C GLY A 291 3.67 -6.87 -14.01
N SER A 292 3.14 -8.06 -14.29
CA SER A 292 2.73 -9.00 -13.24
C SER A 292 3.91 -9.58 -12.46
N LEU A 293 3.69 -9.79 -11.16
CA LEU A 293 4.64 -10.41 -10.25
C LEU A 293 5.02 -11.81 -10.73
N LEU A 294 4.07 -12.59 -11.26
CA LEU A 294 4.36 -13.90 -11.87
C LEU A 294 5.43 -13.82 -12.97
N ASN A 295 5.26 -12.90 -13.92
CA ASN A 295 6.22 -12.73 -15.02
C ASN A 295 7.52 -12.09 -14.54
N TYR A 296 7.46 -11.23 -13.53
CA TYR A 296 8.63 -10.63 -12.90
C TYR A 296 9.50 -11.70 -12.22
N LEU A 297 8.90 -12.56 -11.40
CA LEU A 297 9.58 -13.66 -10.69
C LEU A 297 10.30 -14.60 -11.65
N ARG A 298 9.61 -15.03 -12.72
CA ARG A 298 10.18 -15.93 -13.73
C ARG A 298 11.34 -15.30 -14.50
N ARG A 299 11.21 -14.03 -14.90
CA ARG A 299 12.28 -13.30 -15.60
C ARG A 299 13.52 -13.09 -14.75
N HIS A 300 13.37 -13.03 -13.43
CA HIS A 300 14.43 -12.75 -12.48
C HIS A 300 14.75 -13.96 -11.58
N GLU A 301 14.43 -15.18 -12.00
CA GLU A 301 14.62 -16.39 -11.18
C GLU A 301 16.07 -16.53 -10.70
N ASN A 302 17.05 -16.22 -11.55
CA ASN A 302 18.47 -16.31 -11.21
C ASN A 302 18.91 -15.31 -10.12
N SER A 303 18.35 -14.10 -10.11
CA SER A 303 18.71 -13.08 -9.12
C SER A 303 17.85 -13.14 -7.85
N LEU A 304 16.60 -13.60 -7.97
CA LEU A 304 15.64 -13.69 -6.87
C LEU A 304 15.65 -15.04 -6.14
N GLY A 305 15.97 -16.14 -6.82
CA GLY A 305 15.82 -17.50 -6.27
C GLY A 305 16.67 -17.78 -5.03
N GLY A 306 17.76 -17.03 -4.84
CA GLY A 306 18.56 -17.05 -3.61
C GLY A 306 18.30 -15.87 -2.66
N ASN A 307 17.51 -14.87 -3.06
CA ASN A 307 17.28 -13.65 -2.29
C ASN A 307 16.00 -13.75 -1.45
N ASN A 308 16.03 -14.64 -0.45
CA ASN A 308 14.89 -14.89 0.43
C ASN A 308 14.36 -13.62 1.12
N GLY A 309 15.24 -12.67 1.45
CA GLY A 309 14.81 -11.42 2.07
C GLY A 309 13.95 -10.56 1.15
N LEU A 310 14.29 -10.46 -0.13
CA LEU A 310 13.49 -9.71 -1.10
C LEU A 310 12.19 -10.45 -1.43
N LEU A 311 12.23 -11.79 -1.55
CA LEU A 311 11.02 -12.61 -1.71
C LEU A 311 10.05 -12.45 -0.53
N LEU A 312 10.57 -12.44 0.71
CA LEU A 312 9.77 -12.19 1.91
C LEU A 312 9.22 -10.75 1.94
N ASP A 313 10.00 -9.76 1.54
CA ASP A 313 9.54 -8.38 1.41
C ASP A 313 8.35 -8.26 0.43
N MET A 314 8.40 -8.92 -0.73
CA MET A 314 7.27 -8.99 -1.67
C MET A 314 6.02 -9.61 -1.01
N CYS A 315 6.18 -10.68 -0.21
CA CYS A 315 5.08 -11.29 0.53
C CYS A 315 4.47 -10.31 1.55
N ILE A 316 5.30 -9.56 2.28
CA ILE A 316 4.88 -8.56 3.26
C ILE A 316 4.10 -7.43 2.58
N GLN A 317 4.58 -6.95 1.43
CA GLN A 317 3.92 -5.92 0.64
C GLN A 317 2.50 -6.34 0.23
N VAL A 318 2.35 -7.54 -0.34
CA VAL A 318 1.03 -8.10 -0.69
C VAL A 318 0.15 -8.24 0.56
N CYS A 319 0.70 -8.73 1.68
CA CYS A 319 -0.04 -8.88 2.94
C CYS A 319 -0.57 -7.53 3.47
N LYS A 320 0.22 -6.45 3.34
CA LYS A 320 -0.22 -5.09 3.72
C LYS A 320 -1.41 -4.63 2.87
N GLY A 321 -1.37 -4.88 1.56
CA GLY A 321 -2.50 -4.59 0.66
C GLY A 321 -3.75 -5.38 1.03
N MET A 322 -3.62 -6.68 1.26
CA MET A 322 -4.75 -7.53 1.64
C MET A 322 -5.29 -7.22 3.04
N ALA A 323 -4.45 -6.84 4.00
CA ALA A 323 -4.89 -6.38 5.31
C ALA A 323 -5.70 -5.07 5.22
N TYR A 324 -5.37 -4.22 4.25
CA TYR A 324 -6.17 -3.03 3.97
C TYR A 324 -7.54 -3.42 3.40
N LEU A 325 -7.61 -4.33 2.42
CA LEU A 325 -8.88 -4.80 1.87
C LEU A 325 -9.75 -5.49 2.93
N GLU A 326 -9.17 -6.37 3.74
CA GLU A 326 -9.84 -7.06 4.86
C GLU A 326 -10.47 -6.06 5.83
N ARG A 327 -9.74 -5.00 6.22
CA ARG A 327 -10.26 -3.94 7.11
C ARG A 327 -11.43 -3.16 6.51
N HIS A 328 -11.52 -3.08 5.19
CA HIS A 328 -12.59 -2.38 4.48
C HIS A 328 -13.69 -3.33 3.97
N ASN A 329 -13.71 -4.58 4.46
CA ASN A 329 -14.71 -5.60 4.11
C ASN A 329 -14.75 -5.93 2.61
N TYR A 330 -13.59 -5.94 1.95
CA TYR A 330 -13.42 -6.37 0.57
C TYR A 330 -12.79 -7.75 0.47
N ILE A 331 -13.42 -8.62 -0.31
CA ILE A 331 -12.90 -9.96 -0.64
C ILE A 331 -12.39 -9.94 -2.09
N HIS A 332 -11.11 -10.25 -2.29
CA HIS A 332 -10.45 -10.22 -3.60
C HIS A 332 -10.90 -11.37 -4.51
N ARG A 333 -11.04 -12.60 -4.00
CA ARG A 333 -11.54 -13.81 -4.71
C ARG A 333 -10.64 -14.41 -5.79
N ASP A 334 -9.60 -13.70 -6.23
CA ASP A 334 -8.65 -14.15 -7.27
C ASP A 334 -7.21 -13.73 -6.94
N LEU A 335 -6.83 -13.78 -5.65
CA LEU A 335 -5.47 -13.44 -5.24
C LEU A 335 -4.46 -14.49 -5.76
N ALA A 336 -3.52 -14.04 -6.58
CA ALA A 336 -2.45 -14.86 -7.13
C ALA A 336 -1.30 -13.98 -7.64
N ALA A 337 -0.11 -14.55 -7.88
CA ALA A 337 1.03 -13.76 -8.39
C ALA A 337 0.76 -13.10 -9.76
N ARG A 338 -0.16 -13.64 -10.57
CA ARG A 338 -0.59 -13.01 -11.84
C ARG A 338 -1.37 -11.70 -11.65
N ASN A 339 -2.05 -11.56 -10.51
CA ASN A 339 -2.89 -10.41 -10.15
C ASN A 339 -2.20 -9.50 -9.12
N CYS A 340 -0.89 -9.65 -8.96
CA CYS A 340 -0.04 -8.66 -8.31
C CYS A 340 0.84 -8.03 -9.37
N LEU A 341 1.08 -6.72 -9.29
CA LEU A 341 1.92 -5.98 -10.23
C LEU A 341 3.16 -5.43 -9.54
N VAL A 342 4.24 -5.30 -10.31
CA VAL A 342 5.54 -4.80 -9.84
C VAL A 342 5.83 -3.45 -10.47
N GLY A 343 6.10 -2.47 -9.61
CA GLY A 343 6.51 -1.11 -9.96
C GLY A 343 7.99 -0.89 -9.72
N SER A 344 8.46 0.34 -9.87
CA SER A 344 9.84 0.72 -9.55
C SER A 344 10.22 0.36 -8.10
N GLU A 345 11.53 0.23 -7.84
CA GLU A 345 12.06 -0.07 -6.50
C GLU A 345 11.50 -1.36 -5.86
N ASN A 346 11.08 -2.33 -6.70
CA ASN A 346 10.45 -3.59 -6.29
C ASN A 346 9.19 -3.39 -5.44
N VAL A 347 8.45 -2.31 -5.66
CA VAL A 347 7.12 -2.14 -5.06
C VAL A 347 6.16 -3.16 -5.67
N VAL A 348 5.51 -3.95 -4.82
CA VAL A 348 4.47 -4.90 -5.23
C VAL A 348 3.12 -4.38 -4.77
N LYS A 349 2.17 -4.33 -5.71
CA LYS A 349 0.79 -3.93 -5.45
C LYS A 349 -0.18 -5.01 -5.89
N VAL A 350 -1.20 -5.24 -5.08
CA VAL A 350 -2.32 -6.12 -5.44
C VAL A 350 -3.18 -5.41 -6.48
N ALA A 351 -3.50 -6.09 -7.57
CA ALA A 351 -4.23 -5.58 -8.71
C ALA A 351 -5.49 -6.42 -8.96
N ASP A 352 -6.31 -6.02 -9.94
CA ASP A 352 -7.52 -6.74 -10.33
C ASP A 352 -8.52 -7.01 -9.18
N PHE A 353 -8.37 -6.30 -8.05
CA PHE A 353 -9.43 -6.17 -7.07
C PHE A 353 -10.62 -5.37 -7.61
N GLY A 354 -10.55 -4.86 -8.86
CA GLY A 354 -11.68 -4.35 -9.66
C GLY A 354 -12.84 -5.34 -9.85
N LEU A 355 -12.62 -6.60 -9.48
CA LEU A 355 -13.59 -7.70 -9.45
C LEU A 355 -13.81 -8.24 -8.02
N ALA A 356 -13.13 -7.65 -7.04
CA ALA A 356 -13.36 -7.88 -5.63
C ALA A 356 -14.79 -7.44 -5.31
N ARG A 357 -15.35 -8.01 -4.25
CA ARG A 357 -16.73 -7.72 -3.85
C ARG A 357 -16.74 -7.15 -2.45
N TYR A 358 -17.48 -6.05 -2.27
CA TYR A 358 -17.81 -5.56 -0.94
C TYR A 358 -18.81 -6.51 -0.26
N VAL A 359 -18.50 -6.97 0.96
CA VAL A 359 -19.31 -7.95 1.68
C VAL A 359 -19.38 -7.61 3.16
N LEU A 360 -20.56 -7.20 3.64
CA LEU A 360 -20.77 -6.77 5.04
C LEU A 360 -20.44 -7.85 6.08
N ASP A 361 -20.83 -9.11 5.82
CA ASP A 361 -20.69 -10.22 6.76
C ASP A 361 -19.51 -11.16 6.41
N ASP A 362 -18.52 -10.68 5.65
CA ASP A 362 -17.32 -11.43 5.22
C ASP A 362 -17.61 -12.81 4.58
N GLN A 363 -18.82 -13.01 4.05
CA GLN A 363 -19.19 -14.24 3.36
C GLN A 363 -20.04 -13.95 2.13
N TYR A 364 -19.61 -14.49 1.01
CA TYR A 364 -20.33 -14.42 -0.26
C TYR A 364 -20.40 -15.80 -0.90
N THR A 365 -21.62 -16.26 -1.19
CA THR A 365 -21.86 -17.50 -1.94
C THR A 365 -22.22 -17.14 -3.36
N SER A 366 -21.44 -17.60 -4.34
CA SER A 366 -21.73 -17.31 -5.74
C SER A 366 -22.84 -18.19 -6.29
N SER A 367 -23.60 -17.67 -7.26
CA SER A 367 -24.53 -18.49 -8.03
C SER A 367 -23.77 -19.54 -8.87
N GLY A 368 -24.42 -20.68 -9.12
CA GLY A 368 -23.84 -21.80 -9.85
C GLY A 368 -23.29 -21.38 -11.23
N GLY A 369 -22.12 -21.89 -11.61
CA GLY A 369 -21.45 -21.58 -12.89
C GLY A 369 -20.33 -20.54 -12.81
N THR A 370 -20.04 -19.99 -11.63
CA THR A 370 -18.93 -19.04 -11.41
C THR A 370 -17.58 -19.73 -11.64
N LYS A 371 -16.76 -19.20 -12.57
CA LYS A 371 -15.37 -19.65 -12.78
C LYS A 371 -14.43 -19.00 -11.77
N PHE A 372 -13.54 -19.79 -11.18
CA PHE A 372 -12.53 -19.33 -10.22
C PHE A 372 -11.24 -20.17 -10.34
N PRO A 373 -10.09 -19.68 -9.83
CA PRO A 373 -8.80 -20.36 -10.01
C PRO A 373 -8.63 -21.58 -9.08
N ILE A 374 -9.04 -22.76 -9.55
CA ILE A 374 -9.08 -24.01 -8.74
C ILE A 374 -7.80 -24.27 -7.93
N LYS A 375 -6.60 -24.03 -8.49
CA LYS A 375 -5.33 -24.30 -7.82
C LYS A 375 -4.98 -23.34 -6.67
N TRP A 376 -5.73 -22.24 -6.53
CA TRP A 376 -5.63 -21.26 -5.44
C TRP A 376 -6.84 -21.31 -4.50
N ALA A 377 -7.83 -22.15 -4.78
CA ALA A 377 -9.09 -22.17 -4.06
C ALA A 377 -9.02 -23.12 -2.83
N PRO A 378 -9.57 -22.70 -1.68
CA PRO A 378 -9.72 -23.56 -0.49
C PRO A 378 -10.90 -24.54 -0.61
N PRO A 379 -10.98 -25.57 0.25
CA PRO A 379 -12.03 -26.59 0.22
C PRO A 379 -13.46 -26.03 0.17
N GLU A 380 -13.78 -24.99 0.96
CA GLU A 380 -15.13 -24.42 1.02
C GLU A 380 -15.53 -23.66 -0.26
N VAL A 381 -14.57 -23.11 -1.00
CA VAL A 381 -14.80 -22.52 -2.33
C VAL A 381 -14.98 -23.62 -3.36
N LEU A 382 -14.18 -24.68 -3.31
CA LEU A 382 -14.26 -25.83 -4.23
C LEU A 382 -15.63 -26.54 -4.12
N ASN A 383 -16.12 -26.73 -2.90
CA ASN A 383 -17.34 -27.49 -2.64
C ASN A 383 -18.62 -26.65 -2.77
N TYR A 384 -18.57 -25.40 -2.30
CA TYR A 384 -19.77 -24.60 -2.08
C TYR A 384 -19.67 -23.18 -2.65
N THR A 385 -18.56 -22.83 -3.32
CA THR A 385 -18.32 -21.46 -3.84
C THR A 385 -18.49 -20.36 -2.77
N ARG A 386 -18.12 -20.68 -1.52
CA ARG A 386 -18.18 -19.76 -0.38
C ARG A 386 -16.87 -18.98 -0.27
N PHE A 387 -16.91 -17.71 -0.67
CA PHE A 387 -15.79 -16.77 -0.58
C PHE A 387 -15.88 -15.94 0.70
N SER A 388 -14.71 -15.66 1.28
CA SER A 388 -14.51 -14.84 2.50
C SER A 388 -13.08 -14.30 2.54
N SER A 389 -12.77 -13.40 3.48
CA SER A 389 -11.38 -13.03 3.80
C SER A 389 -10.50 -14.26 4.08
N LYS A 390 -11.06 -15.30 4.71
CA LYS A 390 -10.38 -16.57 4.99
C LYS A 390 -10.08 -17.38 3.73
N SER A 391 -10.91 -17.26 2.70
CA SER A 391 -10.60 -17.85 1.39
C SER A 391 -9.46 -17.13 0.68
N ASP A 392 -9.37 -15.80 0.82
CA ASP A 392 -8.23 -15.02 0.33
C ASP A 392 -6.95 -15.34 1.12
N VAL A 393 -7.04 -15.64 2.41
CA VAL A 393 -5.89 -16.09 3.22
C VAL A 393 -5.32 -17.40 2.67
N TRP A 394 -6.15 -18.36 2.26
CA TRP A 394 -5.68 -19.58 1.61
C TRP A 394 -4.95 -19.27 0.30
N ALA A 395 -5.56 -18.43 -0.55
CA ALA A 395 -4.98 -18.00 -1.80
C ALA A 395 -3.64 -17.24 -1.60
N TYR A 396 -3.54 -16.46 -0.52
CA TYR A 396 -2.30 -15.81 -0.11
C TYR A 396 -1.20 -16.81 0.26
N GLY A 397 -1.52 -17.91 0.95
CA GLY A 397 -0.56 -18.99 1.18
C GLY A 397 -0.01 -19.59 -0.12
N VAL A 398 -0.88 -19.80 -1.11
CA VAL A 398 -0.48 -20.27 -2.46
C VAL A 398 0.38 -19.22 -3.17
N LEU A 399 0.03 -17.94 -3.08
CA LEU A 399 0.81 -16.82 -3.62
C LEU A 399 2.21 -16.73 -2.99
N MET A 400 2.33 -16.90 -1.67
CA MET A 400 3.64 -16.98 -1.01
C MET A 400 4.46 -18.14 -1.59
N TRP A 401 3.83 -19.30 -1.80
CA TRP A 401 4.50 -20.44 -2.44
C TRP A 401 4.94 -20.11 -3.87
N GLU A 402 4.13 -19.41 -4.67
CA GLU A 402 4.54 -18.93 -6.00
C GLU A 402 5.76 -18.02 -5.91
N ILE A 403 5.79 -17.07 -4.97
CA ILE A 403 6.93 -16.16 -4.76
C ILE A 403 8.20 -16.95 -4.43
N PHE A 404 8.15 -17.87 -3.46
CA PHE A 404 9.31 -18.66 -3.04
C PHE A 404 9.74 -19.75 -4.01
N THR A 405 8.95 -20.00 -5.05
CA THR A 405 9.30 -20.89 -6.16
C THR A 405 9.60 -20.15 -7.46
N CYS A 406 9.69 -18.82 -7.42
CA CYS A 406 9.90 -17.96 -8.59
C CYS A 406 8.84 -18.16 -9.69
N GLY A 407 7.58 -18.37 -9.30
CA GLY A 407 6.44 -18.43 -10.21
C GLY A 407 6.19 -19.81 -10.81
N LYS A 408 6.54 -20.90 -10.11
CA LYS A 408 6.11 -22.25 -10.50
C LYS A 408 4.59 -22.36 -10.41
N MET A 409 4.03 -23.23 -11.25
CA MET A 409 2.61 -23.56 -11.20
C MET A 409 2.30 -24.39 -9.94
N PRO A 410 1.37 -23.96 -9.07
CA PRO A 410 0.93 -24.78 -7.94
C PRO A 410 0.49 -26.17 -8.40
N TYR A 411 0.87 -27.21 -7.65
CA TYR A 411 0.58 -28.61 -7.98
C TYR A 411 1.09 -29.07 -9.37
N GLY A 412 2.03 -28.33 -9.98
CA GLY A 412 2.68 -28.69 -11.24
C GLY A 412 1.69 -28.97 -12.38
N ARG A 413 1.81 -30.16 -12.99
CA ARG A 413 1.03 -30.59 -14.16
C ARG A 413 -0.31 -31.28 -13.81
N LEU A 414 -0.66 -31.40 -12.53
CA LEU A 414 -1.93 -32.00 -12.13
C LEU A 414 -3.11 -31.23 -12.73
N LYS A 415 -4.12 -31.99 -13.18
CA LYS A 415 -5.41 -31.48 -13.64
C LYS A 415 -6.19 -30.91 -12.47
N ASN A 416 -7.12 -30.00 -12.76
CA ASN A 416 -7.94 -29.37 -11.73
C ASN A 416 -8.72 -30.38 -10.88
N THR A 417 -9.24 -31.46 -11.48
CA THR A 417 -9.93 -32.54 -10.75
C THR A 417 -9.03 -33.26 -9.74
N GLU A 418 -7.77 -33.49 -10.09
CA GLU A 418 -6.78 -34.12 -9.20
C GLU A 418 -6.37 -33.17 -8.06
N VAL A 419 -6.30 -31.87 -8.35
CA VAL A 419 -6.01 -30.85 -7.32
C VAL A 419 -7.16 -30.75 -6.32
N VAL A 420 -8.42 -30.80 -6.79
CA VAL A 420 -9.59 -30.81 -5.91
C VAL A 420 -9.53 -31.99 -4.94
N ASP A 421 -9.31 -33.21 -5.45
CA ASP A 421 -9.19 -34.41 -4.62
C ASP A 421 -8.06 -34.30 -3.58
N ARG A 422 -6.89 -33.78 -3.97
CA ARG A 422 -5.76 -33.57 -3.04
C ARG A 422 -6.09 -32.57 -1.93
N VAL A 423 -6.65 -31.41 -2.30
CA VAL A 423 -6.99 -30.36 -1.34
C VAL A 423 -8.05 -30.85 -0.36
N GLN A 424 -9.07 -31.59 -0.83
CA GLN A 424 -10.10 -32.20 0.02
C GLN A 424 -9.53 -33.25 0.98
N ARG A 425 -8.46 -33.97 0.60
CA ARG A 425 -7.75 -34.91 1.48
C ARG A 425 -6.74 -34.24 2.42
N GLY A 426 -6.67 -32.90 2.43
CA GLY A 426 -5.72 -32.15 3.25
C GLY A 426 -4.28 -32.18 2.75
N ILE A 427 -4.05 -32.56 1.48
CA ILE A 427 -2.72 -32.57 0.88
C ILE A 427 -2.40 -31.16 0.37
N ILE A 428 -1.47 -30.50 1.05
CA ILE A 428 -1.02 -29.12 0.76
C ILE A 428 0.28 -29.11 -0.07
N LEU A 429 0.68 -27.92 -0.53
CA LEU A 429 1.93 -27.71 -1.27
C LEU A 429 3.15 -27.95 -0.38
N GLU A 430 4.16 -28.63 -0.93
CA GLU A 430 5.43 -28.89 -0.24
C GLU A 430 6.27 -27.62 -0.03
N LYS A 431 7.13 -27.63 0.98
CA LYS A 431 8.05 -26.52 1.28
C LYS A 431 8.96 -26.24 0.09
N PRO A 432 9.01 -25.00 -0.44
CA PRO A 432 10.00 -24.63 -1.45
C PRO A 432 11.43 -24.84 -0.93
N LYS A 433 12.34 -25.29 -1.81
CA LYS A 433 13.72 -25.66 -1.45
C LYS A 433 14.45 -24.56 -0.68
N MET A 434 14.40 -23.33 -1.19
CA MET A 434 15.11 -22.18 -0.62
C MET A 434 14.33 -21.45 0.48
N CYS A 435 13.07 -21.83 0.74
CA CYS A 435 12.23 -21.15 1.73
C CYS A 435 12.62 -21.53 3.16
N PHE A 436 12.76 -20.51 4.02
CA PHE A 436 12.96 -20.67 5.46
C PHE A 436 11.76 -21.38 6.12
N LYS A 437 12.03 -22.18 7.15
CA LYS A 437 11.00 -22.99 7.82
C LYS A 437 9.91 -22.10 8.42
N GLU A 438 10.30 -21.01 9.05
CA GLU A 438 9.45 -20.05 9.72
C GLU A 438 8.46 -19.41 8.75
N VAL A 439 8.91 -19.15 7.51
CA VAL A 439 8.05 -18.61 6.44
C VAL A 439 7.09 -19.69 5.92
N TYR A 440 7.54 -20.93 5.78
CA TYR A 440 6.67 -22.03 5.38
C TYR A 440 5.61 -22.36 6.43
N GLU A 441 5.91 -22.26 7.73
CA GLU A 441 4.91 -22.43 8.78
C GLU A 441 3.82 -21.35 8.71
N VAL A 442 4.14 -20.13 8.24
CA VAL A 442 3.11 -19.12 7.92
C VAL A 442 2.22 -19.62 6.78
N MET A 443 2.80 -20.15 5.69
CA MET A 443 2.01 -20.70 4.58
C MET A 443 1.09 -21.84 5.04
N ARG A 444 1.59 -22.73 5.90
CA ARG A 444 0.79 -23.85 6.43
C ARG A 444 -0.41 -23.38 7.26
N LYS A 445 -0.26 -22.32 8.07
CA LYS A 445 -1.38 -21.71 8.80
C LYS A 445 -2.45 -21.14 7.86
N CYS A 446 -2.05 -20.61 6.70
CA CYS A 446 -3.00 -20.16 5.68
C CYS A 446 -3.82 -21.31 5.08
N TRP A 447 -3.29 -22.54 5.12
CA TRP A 447 -3.92 -23.73 4.56
C TRP A 447 -4.61 -24.62 5.62
N SER A 448 -4.97 -24.05 6.77
CA SER A 448 -5.86 -24.75 7.71
C SER A 448 -7.17 -25.13 7.03
N HIS A 449 -7.62 -26.37 7.21
CA HIS A 449 -8.81 -26.89 6.54
C HIS A 449 -10.06 -26.10 6.96
N CYS A 450 -10.24 -25.85 8.26
CA CYS A 450 -11.27 -24.97 8.78
C CYS A 450 -10.92 -23.49 8.47
N PRO A 451 -11.81 -22.70 7.86
CA PRO A 451 -11.57 -21.29 7.58
C PRO A 451 -11.27 -20.45 8.83
N GLU A 452 -11.92 -20.76 9.95
CA GLU A 452 -11.76 -20.00 11.21
C GLU A 452 -10.38 -20.17 11.86
N ASP A 453 -9.71 -21.30 11.59
CA ASP A 453 -8.35 -21.57 12.07
C ASP A 453 -7.28 -20.82 11.26
N ARG A 454 -7.67 -20.18 10.14
CA ARG A 454 -6.74 -19.40 9.32
C ARG A 454 -6.56 -18.01 9.95
N PRO A 455 -5.32 -17.50 10.04
CA PRO A 455 -5.07 -16.18 10.61
C PRO A 455 -5.70 -15.07 9.75
N SER A 456 -5.97 -13.91 10.34
CA SER A 456 -6.33 -12.71 9.57
C SER A 456 -5.11 -12.13 8.86
N PHE A 457 -5.31 -11.33 7.81
CA PHE A 457 -4.22 -10.62 7.15
C PHE A 457 -3.50 -9.66 8.09
N ARG A 458 -4.22 -9.05 9.05
CA ARG A 458 -3.59 -8.28 10.13
C ARG A 458 -2.57 -9.09 10.91
N LEU A 459 -2.94 -10.30 11.36
CA LEU A 459 -2.06 -11.16 12.14
C LEU A 459 -0.88 -11.68 11.31
N LEU A 460 -1.13 -12.05 10.05
CA LEU A 460 -0.10 -12.46 9.10
C LEU A 460 0.94 -11.36 8.89
N LYS A 461 0.49 -10.11 8.70
CA LYS A 461 1.38 -8.95 8.51
C LYS A 461 2.32 -8.79 9.71
N ASP A 462 1.78 -8.88 10.93
CA ASP A 462 2.57 -8.73 12.15
C ASP A 462 3.54 -9.92 12.32
N GLN A 463 3.10 -11.15 12.05
CA GLN A 463 3.95 -12.34 12.11
C GLN A 463 5.11 -12.27 11.10
N LEU A 464 4.84 -11.87 9.85
CA LEU A 464 5.87 -11.75 8.81
C LEU A 464 6.88 -10.65 9.11
N ALA A 465 6.47 -9.55 9.76
CA ALA A 465 7.37 -8.50 10.20
C ALA A 465 8.36 -9.03 11.25
N VAL A 466 7.89 -9.84 12.21
CA VAL A 466 8.75 -10.51 13.20
C VAL A 466 9.67 -11.53 12.52
N THR A 467 9.16 -12.37 11.63
CA THR A 467 9.98 -13.33 10.88
C THR A 467 11.07 -12.63 10.08
N SER A 468 10.75 -11.50 9.44
CA SER A 468 11.75 -10.72 8.69
C SER A 468 12.84 -10.14 9.59
N GLN A 469 12.52 -9.70 10.80
CA GLN A 469 13.52 -9.24 11.77
C GLN A 469 14.45 -10.37 12.21
N GLY A 470 13.91 -11.54 12.54
CA GLY A 470 14.69 -12.72 12.95
C GLY A 470 15.68 -13.15 11.88
N LEU A 471 15.23 -13.23 10.61
CA LEU A 471 16.07 -13.63 9.48
C LEU A 471 17.14 -12.60 9.07
N ILE A 472 17.10 -11.39 9.63
CA ILE A 472 18.09 -10.33 9.37
C ILE A 472 19.15 -10.26 10.48
N ALA A 473 18.87 -10.87 11.65
CA ALA A 473 19.75 -10.91 12.81
C ALA A 473 20.77 -12.06 12.77
N ASP A 474 20.44 -13.12 12.02
CA ASP A 474 21.34 -14.21 11.62
C ASP A 474 22.03 -13.90 10.28
#